data_AF-A0A9E3MGG1-F1
#
_entry.id   AF-A0A9E3MGG1-F1
#
_cell.length_a   1.000
_cell.length_b   1.000
_cell.length_c   1.000
_cell.angle_alpha   90.00
_cell.angle_beta   90.00
_cell.angle_gamma   90.00
#
_symmetry.space_group_name_H-M   'P 1'
#
loop_
_entity.id
_entity.type
_entity.pdbx_description
1 polymer ?
#
loop_
_entity_poly.entity_id
_entity_poly.type
_entity_poly.pdbx_seq_one_letter_code
_entity_poly.pdbx_strand_id
1 'polypeptide(L)'
;MRDLIPLLIAHSALIVFAITLAARIGAPVPAAPLLVVAGGVAMAGQVSLPVCVAASVVANVLGDAVWYQAGRWRGHRVMKLLCRI
;
A
#
# COMPACT_ATOMS: atom_id res chain seq x y z
N MET A 1 -17.18 -20.40 -10.82
CA MET A 1 -15.93 -20.30 -10.02
C MET A 1 -14.66 -20.03 -10.85
N ARG A 2 -14.71 -20.08 -12.20
CA ARG A 2 -13.54 -19.76 -13.05
C ARG A 2 -13.35 -18.26 -13.32
N ASP A 3 -14.35 -17.45 -12.99
CA ASP A 3 -14.38 -15.99 -13.27
C ASP A 3 -13.70 -15.14 -12.18
N LEU A 4 -13.37 -15.74 -11.03
CA LEU A 4 -12.72 -15.04 -9.92
C LEU A 4 -11.23 -14.80 -10.19
N ILE A 5 -10.53 -15.74 -10.83
CA ILE A 5 -9.11 -15.63 -11.15
C ILE A 5 -8.81 -14.45 -12.09
N PRO A 6 -9.52 -14.24 -13.21
CA PRO A 6 -9.28 -13.07 -14.06
C PRO A 6 -9.64 -11.75 -13.34
N LEU A 7 -10.66 -11.74 -12.49
CA LEU A 7 -10.99 -10.57 -11.66
C LEU A 7 -9.89 -10.27 -10.63
N LEU A 8 -9.32 -11.31 -10.03
CA LEU A 8 -8.26 -11.20 -9.03
C LEU A 8 -6.93 -10.75 -9.66
N ILE A 9 -6.63 -11.23 -10.87
CA ILE A 9 -5.48 -10.76 -11.67
C ILE A 9 -5.69 -9.30 -12.07
N ALA A 10 -6.91 -8.92 -12.50
CA ALA A 10 -7.24 -7.53 -12.81
C ALA A 10 -7.14 -6.61 -11.58
N HIS A 11 -7.46 -7.12 -10.38
CA HIS A 11 -7.40 -6.37 -9.12
C HIS A 11 -6.09 -6.53 -8.35
N SER A 12 -5.10 -7.27 -8.88
CA SER A 12 -3.80 -7.47 -8.23
C SER A 12 -3.11 -6.15 -7.91
N ALA A 13 -3.19 -5.17 -8.82
CA ALA A 13 -2.73 -3.80 -8.61
C ALA A 13 -3.42 -3.12 -7.43
N LEU A 14 -4.73 -3.32 -7.29
CA LEU A 14 -5.56 -2.72 -6.24
C LEU A 14 -5.25 -3.33 -4.87
N ILE A 15 -4.99 -4.64 -4.82
CA ILE A 15 -4.57 -5.35 -3.61
C ILE A 15 -3.20 -4.84 -3.15
N VAL A 16 -2.22 -4.79 -4.05
CA VAL A 16 -0.87 -4.26 -3.75
C VAL A 16 -0.95 -2.81 -3.30
N PHE A 17 -1.78 -1.99 -3.97
CA PHE A 17 -2.05 -0.61 -3.59
C PHE A 17 -2.63 -0.50 -2.17
N ALA A 18 -3.70 -1.24 -1.88
CA ALA A 18 -4.40 -1.16 -0.60
C ALA A 18 -3.53 -1.60 0.57
N ILE A 19 -2.77 -2.70 0.42
CA ILE A 19 -1.85 -3.20 1.45
C ILE A 19 -0.73 -2.19 1.70
N THR A 20 -0.14 -1.64 0.63
CA THR A 20 0.95 -0.65 0.74
C THR A 20 0.45 0.65 1.39
N LEU A 21 -0.74 1.12 1.00
CA LEU A 21 -1.37 2.31 1.56
C LEU A 21 -1.71 2.12 3.04
N ALA A 22 -2.29 0.98 3.42
CA ALA A 22 -2.62 0.67 4.81
C ALA A 22 -1.37 0.67 5.69
N ALA A 23 -0.28 0.02 5.23
CA ALA A 23 0.98 0.02 5.94
C ALA A 23 1.59 1.43 6.07
N ARG A 24 1.48 2.27 5.04
CA ARG A 24 1.98 3.66 5.10
C ARG A 24 1.16 4.58 5.99
N ILE A 25 -0.15 4.37 6.08
CA ILE A 25 -1.02 5.12 6.98
C ILE A 25 -0.82 4.68 8.45
N GLY A 26 -0.06 3.61 8.70
CA GLY A 26 0.30 3.14 10.04
C GLY A 26 -0.59 2.02 10.56
N ALA A 27 -1.37 1.36 9.70
CA ALA A 27 -2.09 0.16 10.09
C ALA A 27 -1.09 -0.98 10.37
N PRO A 28 -1.30 -1.80 11.42
CA PRO A 28 -0.45 -2.94 11.74
C PRO A 28 -0.71 -4.08 10.75
N VAL A 29 -0.23 -3.93 9.52
CA VAL A 29 -0.38 -4.91 8.43
C VAL A 29 1.01 -5.40 8.02
N PRO A 30 1.22 -6.72 7.87
CA PRO A 30 2.49 -7.27 7.44
C PRO A 30 2.71 -7.05 5.93
N ALA A 31 3.02 -5.81 5.53
CA ALA A 31 3.18 -5.45 4.12
C ALA A 31 4.41 -6.09 3.47
N ALA A 32 5.52 -6.25 4.19
CA ALA A 32 6.74 -6.86 3.68
C ALA A 32 6.51 -8.28 3.10
N PRO A 33 5.94 -9.25 3.85
CA PRO A 33 5.69 -10.59 3.30
C PRO A 33 4.65 -10.58 2.17
N LEU A 34 3.64 -9.71 2.24
CA LEU A 34 2.63 -9.60 1.17
C LEU A 34 3.22 -9.09 -0.15
N LEU A 35 4.16 -8.14 -0.09
CA LEU A 35 4.90 -7.66 -1.26
C LEU A 35 5.85 -8.72 -1.82
N VAL A 36 6.48 -9.53 -0.97
CA VAL A 36 7.32 -10.68 -1.41
C VAL A 36 6.46 -11.71 -2.17
N VAL A 37 5.29 -12.05 -1.65
CA VAL A 37 4.35 -12.95 -2.33
C VAL A 37 3.88 -12.34 -3.65
N ALA A 38 3.52 -11.06 -3.67
CA ALA A 38 3.11 -10.36 -4.89
C ALA A 38 4.23 -10.36 -5.95
N GLY A 39 5.48 -10.18 -5.55
CA GLY A 39 6.65 -10.29 -6.44
C GLY A 39 6.84 -11.70 -6.99
N GLY A 40 6.68 -12.74 -6.17
CA GLY A 40 6.75 -14.13 -6.60
C GLY A 40 5.67 -14.50 -7.62
N VAL A 41 4.43 -14.04 -7.40
CA VAL A 41 3.31 -14.26 -8.32
C VAL A 41 3.47 -13.45 -9.61
N ALA A 42 4.06 -12.26 -9.54
CA ALA A 42 4.41 -11.47 -10.72
C ALA A 42 5.49 -12.15 -11.58
N MET A 43 6.51 -12.75 -10.94
CA MET A 43 7.54 -13.55 -11.63
C MET A 43 6.95 -14.79 -12.32
N ALA A 44 5.88 -15.37 -11.78
CA ALA A 44 5.15 -16.47 -12.40
C ALA A 44 4.30 -16.05 -13.63
N GLY A 45 4.38 -14.78 -14.05
CA GLY A 45 3.65 -14.25 -15.21
C GLY A 45 2.15 -14.03 -14.98
N GLN A 46 1.67 -14.23 -13.75
CA GLN A 46 0.26 -14.08 -13.42
C GLN A 46 -0.13 -12.62 -13.14
N VAL A 47 0.85 -11.76 -12.84
CA VAL A 47 0.63 -10.36 -12.50
C VAL A 47 1.71 -9.49 -13.16
N SER A 48 1.32 -8.33 -13.68
CA SER A 48 2.24 -7.39 -14.32
C SER A 48 3.07 -6.64 -13.28
N LEU A 49 4.35 -7.01 -13.18
CA LEU A 49 5.34 -6.38 -12.30
C LEU A 49 5.39 -4.84 -12.42
N PRO A 50 5.42 -4.22 -13.61
CA PRO A 50 5.42 -2.75 -13.71
C PRO A 50 4.15 -2.11 -13.15
N VAL A 51 2.99 -2.76 -13.26
CA VAL A 51 1.73 -2.25 -12.70
C VAL A 51 1.75 -2.34 -11.17
N CYS A 52 2.25 -3.44 -10.60
CA CYS A 52 2.43 -3.57 -9.15
C CYS A 52 3.37 -2.51 -8.58
N VAL A 53 4.49 -2.24 -9.28
CA VAL A 53 5.44 -1.20 -8.87
C VAL A 53 4.79 0.18 -8.93
N ALA A 54 4.13 0.52 -10.04
CA ALA A 54 3.41 1.79 -10.18
C ALA A 54 2.35 1.97 -9.09
N ALA A 55 1.55 0.95 -8.83
CA ALA A 55 0.54 0.94 -7.77
C ALA A 55 1.16 1.17 -6.38
N SER A 56 2.28 0.51 -6.08
CA SER A 56 2.99 0.66 -4.81
C SER A 56 3.56 2.08 -4.62
N VAL A 57 4.08 2.67 -5.69
CA VAL A 57 4.59 4.05 -5.67
C VAL A 57 3.46 5.04 -5.40
N VAL A 58 2.34 4.92 -6.10
CA VAL A 58 1.17 5.81 -5.88
C VAL A 58 0.63 5.65 -4.46
N ALA A 59 0.56 4.42 -3.94
CA ALA A 59 0.14 4.17 -2.56
C ALA A 59 1.07 4.84 -1.54
N ASN A 60 2.39 4.78 -1.74
CA ASN A 60 3.36 5.44 -0.87
C ASN A 60 3.19 6.96 -0.87
N VAL A 61 3.11 7.57 -2.06
CA VAL A 61 2.95 9.03 -2.20
C VAL A 61 1.65 9.49 -1.53
N LEU A 62 0.56 8.75 -1.68
CA LEU A 62 -0.71 9.06 -1.01
C LEU A 62 -0.62 8.91 0.52
N GLY A 63 0.04 7.86 1.01
CA GLY A 63 0.26 7.68 2.45
C GLY A 63 1.07 8.82 3.05
N ASP A 64 2.15 9.23 2.38
CA ASP A 64 2.99 10.35 2.80
C ASP A 64 2.21 11.67 2.72
N ALA A 65 1.35 11.85 1.71
CA ALA A 65 0.48 13.02 1.59
C ALA A 65 -0.55 13.09 2.71
N VAL A 66 -1.14 11.95 3.13
CA VAL A 66 -2.05 11.88 4.29
C VAL A 66 -1.34 12.33 5.56
N TRP A 67 -0.12 11.84 5.80
CA TRP A 67 0.69 12.24 6.95
C TRP A 67 1.14 13.70 6.87
N TYR A 68 1.53 14.17 5.69
CA TYR A 68 1.89 15.56 5.46
C TYR A 68 0.71 16.49 5.73
N GLN A 69 -0.48 16.16 5.25
CA GLN A 69 -1.69 16.95 5.48
C GLN A 69 -2.11 16.91 6.95
N ALA A 70 -2.02 15.76 7.61
CA ALA A 70 -2.25 15.62 9.05
C ALA A 70 -1.29 16.51 9.87
N GLY A 71 0.00 16.52 9.51
CA GLY A 71 1.01 17.39 10.09
C GLY A 71 0.76 18.88 9.79
N ARG A 72 0.31 19.21 8.57
CA ARG A 72 0.03 20.60 8.16
C ARG A 72 -1.20 21.19 8.85
N TRP A 73 -2.28 20.41 9.03
CA TRP A 73 -3.50 20.89 9.69
C TRP A 73 -3.42 20.86 11.22
N ARG A 74 -2.61 19.97 11.81
CA ARG A 74 -2.59 19.73 13.26
C ARG A 74 -1.20 19.75 13.88
N GLY A 75 -0.21 20.37 13.23
CA GLY A 75 1.22 20.28 13.56
C GLY A 75 1.57 20.36 15.05
N HIS A 76 1.00 21.31 15.80
CA HIS A 76 1.25 21.43 17.24
C HIS A 76 0.62 20.33 18.10
N ARG A 77 -0.54 19.76 17.71
CA ARG A 77 -1.16 18.62 18.41
C ARG A 77 -0.52 17.29 18.03
N VAL A 78 -0.14 17.11 16.78
CA VAL A 78 0.54 15.89 16.31
C VAL A 78 1.94 15.78 16.93
N MET A 79 2.71 16.88 16.95
CA MET A 79 3.99 16.89 17.67
C MET A 79 3.85 16.65 19.16
N LYS A 80 2.83 17.21 19.82
CA LYS A 80 2.55 16.88 21.23
C LYS A 80 2.12 15.43 21.45
N LEU A 81 1.42 14.80 20.52
CA LEU A 81 1.06 13.39 20.62
C LEU A 81 2.30 12.51 20.42
N LEU A 82 3.12 12.82 19.41
CA LEU A 82 4.34 12.08 19.09
C LEU A 82 5.40 12.19 20.18
N CYS A 83 5.56 13.37 20.81
CA CYS A 83 6.45 13.55 21.97
C CYS A 83 5.91 12.96 23.28
N ARG A 84 4.66 12.46 23.30
CA ARG A 84 4.04 11.86 24.49
C ARG A 84 3.97 10.32 24.42
N ILE A 85 4.26 9.74 23.26
CA ILE A 85 4.48 8.30 23.07
C ILE A 85 5.97 8.04 23.29
#